data_AF-A0ABD7NAC5-F1
#
_entry.id   AF-A0ABD7NAC5-F1
#
_cell.length_a   1.000
_cell.length_b   1.000
_cell.length_c   1.000
_cell.angle_alpha   90.00
_cell.angle_beta   90.00
_cell.angle_gamma   90.00
#
_symmetry.space_group_name_H-M   'P 1'
#
loop_
_entity.id
_entity.type
_entity.pdbx_description
1 polymer ?
#
loop_
_entity_poly.entity_id
_entity_poly.type
_entity_poly.pdbx_seq_one_letter_code
_entity_poly.pdbx_strand_id
1 'polypeptide(L)'
;MGFFKFDQLITPKILAVVYLLLVIFCVVMALKAGSTDGMQMLGWVFAAIVARIPFELVMVTFKNNEYLRRICETAEAKKSD
;
A
#
# COMPACT_ATOMS: atom_id res chain seq x y z
N MET A 1 -14.33 12.65 -24.22
CA MET A 1 -12.98 12.13 -23.87
C MET A 1 -12.94 11.75 -22.39
N GLY A 2 -13.65 10.69 -22.01
CA GLY A 2 -13.80 10.27 -20.61
C GLY A 2 -12.89 9.09 -20.27
N PHE A 3 -11.57 9.27 -20.37
CA PHE A 3 -10.58 8.28 -19.93
C PHE A 3 -10.27 8.37 -18.41
N PHE A 4 -11.03 9.17 -17.66
CA PHE A 4 -10.93 9.34 -16.21
C PHE A 4 -12.02 8.60 -15.42
N LYS A 5 -12.53 7.48 -15.96
CA LYS A 5 -13.01 6.39 -15.09
C LYS A 5 -11.77 5.60 -14.71
N PHE A 6 -10.89 6.14 -13.86
CA PHE A 6 -10.81 5.75 -12.45
C PHE A 6 -11.20 4.29 -12.29
N ASP A 7 -10.38 3.47 -12.94
CA ASP A 7 -10.44 2.03 -12.95
C ASP A 7 -10.33 1.56 -11.50
N GLN A 8 -11.51 1.29 -10.97
CA GLN A 8 -11.81 0.57 -9.76
C GLN A 8 -10.61 -0.25 -9.23
N LEU A 9 -10.17 0.07 -8.01
CA LEU A 9 -9.62 -0.91 -7.07
C LEU A 9 -8.26 -1.57 -7.38
N ILE A 10 -7.55 -1.24 -8.47
CA ILE A 10 -6.25 -1.86 -8.76
C ILE A 10 -5.18 -1.41 -7.74
N THR A 11 -5.10 -0.11 -7.43
CA THR A 11 -3.97 0.44 -6.67
C THR A 11 -3.77 -0.15 -5.26
N PRO A 12 -4.80 -0.31 -4.39
CA PRO A 12 -4.60 -0.93 -3.08
C PRO A 12 -4.25 -2.43 -3.16
N LYS A 13 -4.78 -3.15 -4.16
CA LYS A 13 -4.43 -4.56 -4.41
C LYS A 13 -3.00 -4.72 -4.93
N ILE A 14 -2.59 -3.86 -5.87
CA ILE A 14 -1.21 -3.81 -6.37
C ILE A 14 -0.25 -3.50 -5.23
N LEU A 15 -0.59 -2.55 -4.34
CA LEU A 15 0.23 -2.25 -3.17
C LEU A 15 0.40 -3.47 -2.25
N ALA A 16 -0.65 -4.25 -2.03
CA ALA A 16 -0.57 -5.46 -1.22
C ALA A 16 0.35 -6.52 -1.85
N VAL A 17 0.31 -6.68 -3.18
CA VAL A 17 1.21 -7.59 -3.92
C VAL A 17 2.66 -7.10 -3.87
N VAL A 18 2.89 -5.80 -4.06
CA VAL A 18 4.23 -5.18 -3.95
C VAL A 18 4.78 -5.30 -2.54
N TYR A 19 3.94 -5.10 -1.52
CA TYR A 19 4.30 -5.30 -0.11
C TYR A 19 4.74 -6.75 0.15
N LEU A 20 3.97 -7.72 -0.33
CA LEU A 20 4.30 -9.14 -0.17
C LEU A 20 5.65 -9.48 -0.84
N LEU A 21 5.90 -8.96 -2.04
CA LEU A 21 7.20 -9.10 -2.72
C LEU A 21 8.35 -8.47 -1.92
N LEU A 22 8.14 -7.29 -1.34
CA LEU A 22 9.13 -6.60 -0.50
C LEU A 22 9.45 -7.36 0.78
N VAL A 23 8.45 -7.97 1.42
CA VAL A 23 8.65 -8.82 2.59
C VAL A 23 9.46 -10.06 2.23
N ILE A 24 9.13 -10.75 1.13
CA ILE A 24 9.91 -11.89 0.63
C ILE A 24 11.36 -11.47 0.39
N PHE A 25 11.58 -10.32 -0.25
CA PHE A 25 12.91 -9.80 -0.50
C PHE A 25 13.68 -9.54 0.81
N CYS A 26 13.06 -8.88 1.79
CA CYS A 26 13.69 -8.64 3.10
C CYS A 26 14.05 -9.95 3.82
N VAL A 27 13.20 -10.98 3.73
CA VAL A 27 13.47 -12.29 4.34
C VAL A 27 14.67 -12.97 3.68
N VAL A 28 14.74 -12.96 2.34
CA VAL A 28 15.88 -13.55 1.59
C VAL A 28 17.19 -12.81 1.93
N MET A 29 17.15 -11.49 2.00
CA MET A 29 18.32 -10.68 2.35
C MET A 29 18.75 -10.87 3.81
N ALA A 30 17.80 -11.01 4.74
CA ALA A 30 18.08 -11.32 6.13
C ALA A 30 18.73 -12.70 6.30
N LEU A 31 18.28 -13.72 5.55
CA LEU A 31 18.90 -15.05 5.55
C LEU A 31 20.34 -15.03 5.02
N LYS A 32 20.62 -14.26 3.96
CA LYS A 32 21.98 -14.09 3.43
C LYS A 32 22.88 -13.30 4.38
N ALA A 33 22.36 -12.22 4.97
CA ALA A 33 23.11 -11.35 5.87
C ALA A 33 23.42 -12.01 7.23
N GLY A 34 22.49 -12.82 7.74
CA GLY A 34 22.64 -13.53 9.02
C GLY A 34 23.82 -14.50 9.07
N SER A 35 24.33 -14.96 7.91
CA SER A 35 25.54 -15.78 7.84
C SER A 35 26.85 -15.00 7.97
N THR A 36 26.82 -13.67 7.85
CA THR A 36 28.03 -12.84 7.71
C THR A 36 28.16 -11.82 8.85
N ASP A 37 27.06 -11.17 9.26
CA ASP A 37 27.12 -10.12 10.28
C ASP A 37 25.75 -9.90 10.96
N GLY A 38 25.69 -10.09 12.28
CA GLY A 38 24.44 -9.97 13.06
C GLY A 38 23.83 -8.57 13.04
N MET A 39 24.66 -7.54 12.86
CA MET A 39 24.22 -6.14 12.75
C MET A 39 23.44 -5.88 11.45
N GLN A 40 23.84 -6.53 10.34
CA GLN A 40 23.12 -6.40 9.07
C GLN A 40 21.74 -7.08 9.12
N MET A 41 21.61 -8.17 9.88
CA MET A 41 20.32 -8.83 10.10
C MET A 41 19.32 -7.88 10.79
N LEU A 42 19.76 -7.14 11.81
CA LEU A 42 18.92 -6.12 12.48
C LEU A 42 18.51 -4.99 11.54
N GLY A 43 19.42 -4.56 10.64
CA GLY A 43 19.11 -3.55 9.62
C GLY A 43 17.99 -3.98 8.66
N TRP A 44 18.01 -5.23 8.20
CA TRP A 44 16.97 -5.78 7.32
C TRP A 44 15.62 -5.96 8.01
N VAL A 45 15.62 -6.36 9.29
CA VAL A 45 14.39 -6.44 10.09
C VAL A 45 13.78 -5.06 10.29
N PHE A 46 14.61 -4.05 10.59
CA PHE A 46 14.14 -2.68 10.74
C PHE A 46 13.59 -2.11 9.42
N ALA A 47 14.27 -2.37 8.30
CA ALA A 47 13.81 -1.96 6.97
C ALA A 47 12.43 -2.58 6.61
N ALA A 48 12.20 -3.84 6.98
CA ALA A 48 10.90 -4.49 6.76
C ALA A 48 9.76 -3.84 7.56
N ILE A 49 10.04 -3.37 8.77
CA ILE A 49 9.06 -2.65 9.61
C ILE A 49 8.78 -1.27 9.03
N VAL A 50 9.83 -0.51 8.71
CA VAL A 50 9.70 0.85 8.15
C VAL A 50 8.97 0.82 6.80
N ALA A 51 9.20 -0.20 5.97
CA ALA A 51 8.50 -0.36 4.71
C ALA A 51 6.97 -0.42 4.89
N ARG A 52 6.43 -0.93 6.01
CA ARG A 52 4.97 -0.99 6.23
C ARG A 52 4.31 0.39 6.26
N ILE A 53 5.00 1.38 6.81
CA ILE A 53 4.48 2.73 7.06
C ILE A 53 3.97 3.40 5.76
N PRO A 54 4.78 3.52 4.69
CA PRO A 54 4.31 4.11 3.44
C PRO A 54 3.22 3.27 2.77
N PHE A 55 3.27 1.93 2.82
CA PHE A 55 2.22 1.09 2.22
C PHE A 55 0.85 1.28 2.92
N GLU A 56 0.84 1.34 4.25
CA GLU A 56 -0.38 1.60 5.02
C GLU A 56 -0.90 3.03 4.80
N LEU A 57 -0.01 4.04 4.79
CA LEU A 57 -0.39 5.43 4.51
C LEU A 57 -1.02 5.60 3.12
N VAL A 58 -0.45 4.97 2.11
CA VAL A 58 -0.99 4.99 0.74
C VAL A 58 -2.35 4.29 0.70
N MET A 59 -2.51 3.15 1.37
CA MET A 59 -3.81 2.46 1.44
C MET A 59 -4.89 3.30 2.13
N VAL A 60 -4.55 4.00 3.21
CA VAL A 60 -5.48 4.89 3.95
C VAL A 60 -5.88 6.10 3.10
N THR A 61 -4.94 6.72 2.38
CA THR A 61 -5.25 7.84 1.47
C THR A 61 -6.15 7.42 0.31
N PHE A 62 -5.95 6.22 -0.26
CA PHE A 62 -6.87 5.68 -1.26
C PHE A 62 -8.28 5.45 -0.69
N LYS A 63 -8.39 4.89 0.52
CA LYS A 63 -9.69 4.74 1.19
C LYS A 63 -10.36 6.10 1.43
N ASN A 64 -9.62 7.10 1.87
CA ASN A 64 -10.17 8.46 2.08
C ASN A 64 -10.71 9.07 0.77
N ASN A 65 -10.01 8.88 -0.35
CA ASN A 65 -10.49 9.33 -1.65
C ASN A 65 -11.77 8.61 -2.08
N GLU A 66 -11.91 7.32 -1.74
CA GLU A 66 -13.15 6.57 -2.00
C GLU A 66 -14.32 7.06 -1.13
N TYR A 67 -14.06 7.36 0.15
CA TYR A 67 -15.08 7.93 1.04
C TYR A 67 -15.62 9.26 0.53
N LEU A 68 -14.73 10.17 0.09
CA LEU A 68 -15.14 11.45 -0.51
C LEU A 68 -15.99 11.25 -1.77
N ARG A 69 -15.63 10.28 -2.60
CA ARG A 69 -16.39 9.95 -3.80
C ARG A 69 -17.80 9.45 -3.48
N ARG A 70 -17.96 8.55 -2.51
CA ARG A 70 -19.29 8.07 -2.07
C ARG A 70 -20.15 9.20 -1.49
N ILE A 71 -19.54 10.14 -0.77
CA ILE A 71 -20.25 11.32 -0.24
C ILE A 71 -20.74 12.20 -1.39
N CYS A 72 -19.90 12.46 -2.40
CA CYS A 72 -20.31 13.21 -3.60
C CYS A 72 -21.45 12.50 -4.35
N GLU A 73 -21.34 11.21 -4.61
CA GLU A 73 -22.38 10.43 -5.32
C GLU A 73 -23.72 10.43 -4.53
N THR A 74 -23.65 10.33 -3.19
CA THR A 74 -24.86 10.41 -2.33
C THR A 74 -25.45 11.82 -2.28
N ALA A 75 -24.60 12.85 -2.29
CA ALA A 75 -25.03 14.25 -2.30
C ALA A 75 -25.66 14.66 -3.65
N GLU A 76 -25.16 14.13 -4.76
CA GLU A 76 -25.74 14.31 -6.09
C GLU A 76 -27.08 13.59 -6.22
N ALA A 77 -27.20 12.35 -5.73
CA ALA A 77 -28.47 11.61 -5.71
C ALA A 77 -29.57 12.33 -4.89
N LYS A 78 -29.20 12.98 -3.78
CA LYS A 78 -30.13 13.79 -2.97
C LYS A 78 -30.54 15.13 -3.60
N LYS A 79 -29.87 15.58 -4.64
CA LYS A 79 -30.19 16.84 -5.36
C LYS A 79 -31.16 16.62 -6.52
N SER A 80 -31.35 15.37 -6.92
CA SER A 80 -32.26 14.96 -8.00
C SER A 80 -33.64 14.48 -7.53
N ASP A 81 -33.85 14.41 -6.20
CA ASP A 81 -35.18 14.33 -5.55
C ASP A 81 -35.59 15.73 -5.05
#